data_AF-A0A2S7P0X1-F1
#
_entry.id   AF-A0A2S7P0X1-F1
#
_cell.length_a   1.000
_cell.length_b   1.000
_cell.length_c   1.000
_cell.angle_alpha   90.00
_cell.angle_beta   90.00
_cell.angle_gamma   90.00
#
_symmetry.space_group_name_H-M   'P 1'
#
loop_
_entity.id
_entity.type
_entity.pdbx_description
1 polymer ?
#
loop_
_entity_poly.entity_id
_entity_poly.type
_entity_poly.pdbx_seq_one_letter_code
_entity_poly.pdbx_strand_id
1 'polypeptide(L)'
;MTLESGKGKATAGDEGYLSDESDFYGSPSAQGDASTKSHFNARAAAFSPVEYWTHHEPTLTEQADANAAIKASTLKESTELHNPYAGQPCAWQLGETIPEFLQRLPPDTTLRSDSIPWIYVANPFRKARGAIAANEEAPPGEGSRWSEFVERATTLLNNLRRIRHEIEKANEGEAASTITRIFNKEKENIVQEILDTAIETRCTTGKWMLFVPPTTLPETWSRIATATSTNSLGVAAKVAPRDPYSTSTSRLICIYTEDFSNIPDVIRVLKALKELGVVEGSGKQGIYYKCDAYTYLGLNFQNEHNIKASLYNSIDLLKKPTSPPLSTKPAPSTTTTTINPKPKPSSKGIGTGIGGSKSRGVKRER
;
A
#
# COMPACT_ATOMS: atom_id res chain seq x y z
N MET A 1 -55.77 -52.38 28.80
CA MET A 1 -55.19 -53.69 29.20
C MET A 1 -54.47 -54.26 27.99
N THR A 2 -53.22 -54.71 28.19
CA THR A 2 -52.42 -55.68 27.41
C THR A 2 -52.04 -55.42 25.94
N LEU A 3 -50.76 -55.03 25.77
CA LEU A 3 -49.64 -55.64 25.00
C LEU A 3 -49.72 -55.98 23.48
N GLU A 4 -48.70 -55.40 22.81
CA GLU A 4 -47.74 -55.94 21.81
C GLU A 4 -48.01 -56.11 20.30
N SER A 5 -46.95 -55.71 19.56
CA SER A 5 -46.37 -56.29 18.33
C SER A 5 -46.69 -55.62 16.99
N GLY A 6 -45.63 -55.38 16.18
CA GLY A 6 -45.78 -55.03 14.76
C GLY A 6 -44.57 -54.37 14.08
N LYS A 7 -43.73 -55.18 13.44
CA LYS A 7 -42.58 -54.87 12.56
C LYS A 7 -42.89 -53.90 11.40
N GLY A 8 -41.86 -53.15 10.98
CA GLY A 8 -41.79 -52.53 9.66
C GLY A 8 -41.12 -53.41 8.58
N LYS A 9 -41.18 -52.96 7.32
CA LYS A 9 -40.05 -52.93 6.37
C LYS A 9 -40.44 -52.18 5.08
N ALA A 10 -39.58 -51.25 4.66
CA ALA A 10 -39.59 -50.63 3.34
C ALA A 10 -38.18 -50.63 2.74
N THR A 11 -38.17 -50.40 1.43
CA THR A 11 -37.23 -50.81 0.39
C THR A 11 -35.97 -49.96 0.23
N ALA A 12 -35.03 -50.54 -0.53
CA ALA A 12 -33.73 -50.01 -0.92
C ALA A 12 -33.78 -48.72 -1.75
N GLY A 13 -32.74 -47.90 -1.61
CA GLY A 13 -32.38 -46.76 -2.47
C GLY A 13 -30.86 -46.76 -2.72
N ASP A 14 -30.52 -46.39 -3.94
CA ASP A 14 -29.20 -46.21 -4.56
C ASP A 14 -28.50 -44.92 -4.08
N GLU A 15 -27.18 -44.80 -4.35
CA GLU A 15 -26.27 -43.62 -4.31
C GLU A 15 -24.98 -43.81 -3.45
N GLY A 16 -23.81 -43.57 -4.07
CA GLY A 16 -22.59 -43.16 -3.33
C GLY A 16 -21.25 -43.67 -3.86
N TYR A 17 -20.64 -42.98 -4.83
CA TYR A 17 -19.29 -43.24 -5.37
C TYR A 17 -18.18 -42.46 -4.62
N LEU A 18 -18.22 -42.48 -3.28
CA LEU A 18 -17.17 -41.96 -2.40
C LEU A 18 -17.01 -42.95 -1.24
N SER A 19 -16.04 -43.86 -1.35
CA SER A 19 -15.66 -44.72 -0.23
C SER A 19 -14.94 -43.86 0.81
N ASP A 20 -15.68 -43.56 1.88
CA ASP A 20 -15.23 -42.91 3.11
C ASP A 20 -14.65 -43.93 4.09
N GLU A 21 -13.72 -44.76 3.63
CA GLU A 21 -12.98 -45.71 4.48
C GLU A 21 -11.49 -45.61 4.18
N SER A 22 -10.90 -44.48 4.61
CA SER A 22 -9.48 -44.42 4.92
C SER A 22 -9.24 -45.25 6.18
N ASP A 23 -9.08 -46.56 6.00
CA ASP A 23 -8.61 -47.54 6.99
C ASP A 23 -7.14 -47.24 7.35
N PHE A 24 -6.92 -46.13 8.06
CA PHE A 24 -5.61 -45.75 8.61
C PHE A 24 -5.17 -46.72 9.73
N TYR A 25 -6.13 -47.42 10.34
CA TYR A 25 -5.89 -48.63 11.12
C TYR A 25 -6.68 -49.76 10.46
N GLY A 26 -5.97 -50.63 9.74
CA GLY A 26 -6.59 -51.69 8.94
C GLY A 26 -7.63 -52.52 9.69
N SER A 27 -8.69 -52.87 8.95
CA SER A 27 -9.76 -53.79 9.36
C SER A 27 -9.28 -55.01 10.17
N PRO A 28 -10.05 -55.45 11.19
CA PRO A 28 -9.62 -56.43 12.18
C PRO A 28 -9.70 -57.86 11.63
N SER A 29 -8.71 -58.25 10.81
CA SER A 29 -8.34 -59.65 10.64
C SER A 29 -7.18 -59.94 11.61
N ALA A 30 -7.47 -60.75 12.63
CA ALA A 30 -6.71 -60.90 13.88
C ALA A 30 -5.32 -61.56 13.75
N GLN A 31 -4.66 -61.51 12.59
CA GLN A 31 -3.32 -62.10 12.38
C GLN A 31 -2.28 -61.17 11.75
N GLY A 32 -2.63 -59.99 11.23
CA GLY A 32 -1.66 -59.03 10.65
C GLY A 32 -1.19 -57.91 11.59
N ASP A 33 -1.94 -57.67 12.67
CA ASP A 33 -1.86 -56.41 13.42
C ASP A 33 -0.92 -56.47 14.63
N ALA A 34 -0.81 -57.65 15.26
CA ALA A 34 0.09 -57.87 16.40
C ALA A 34 1.56 -57.94 15.99
N SER A 35 1.86 -58.53 14.83
CA SER A 35 3.23 -58.66 14.30
C SER A 35 3.81 -57.29 13.93
N THR A 36 3.02 -56.46 13.25
CA THR A 36 3.41 -55.11 12.83
C THR A 36 3.65 -54.19 14.04
N LYS A 37 2.73 -54.20 15.02
CA LYS A 37 2.89 -53.46 16.28
C LYS A 37 4.11 -53.94 17.07
N SER A 38 4.32 -55.26 17.16
CA SER A 38 5.49 -55.84 17.83
C SER A 38 6.80 -55.43 17.14
N HIS A 39 6.83 -55.45 15.81
CA HIS A 39 7.98 -55.01 15.02
C HIS A 39 8.32 -53.54 15.23
N PHE A 40 7.32 -52.65 15.24
CA PHE A 40 7.55 -51.23 15.51
C PHE A 40 8.00 -50.98 16.95
N ASN A 41 7.42 -51.67 17.93
CA ASN A 41 7.83 -51.57 19.33
C ASN A 41 9.27 -52.08 19.54
N ALA A 42 9.65 -53.17 18.88
CA ALA A 42 11.03 -53.67 18.92
C ALA A 42 12.02 -52.67 18.30
N ARG A 43 11.68 -52.04 17.17
CA ARG A 43 12.49 -51.00 16.54
C ARG A 43 12.62 -49.74 17.41
N ALA A 44 11.54 -49.33 18.08
CA ALA A 44 11.56 -48.21 19.01
C ALA A 44 12.41 -48.51 20.26
N ALA A 45 12.33 -49.74 20.80
CA ALA A 45 13.13 -50.17 21.93
C ALA A 45 14.63 -50.30 21.58
N ALA A 46 14.95 -50.63 20.33
CA ALA A 46 16.32 -50.69 19.82
C ALA A 46 16.85 -49.34 19.32
N PHE A 47 16.03 -48.29 19.27
CA PHE A 47 16.46 -46.98 18.79
C PHE A 47 17.33 -46.29 19.83
N SER A 48 18.59 -46.05 19.48
CA SER A 48 19.53 -45.24 20.28
C SER A 48 19.58 -43.82 19.72
N PRO A 49 19.09 -42.81 20.46
CA PRO A 49 19.21 -41.41 20.03
C PRO A 49 20.67 -41.00 19.83
N VAL A 50 21.58 -41.49 20.68
CA VAL A 50 23.00 -41.12 20.62
C VAL A 50 23.65 -41.65 19.35
N GLU A 51 23.43 -42.93 18.99
CA GLU A 51 23.98 -43.49 17.75
C GLU A 51 23.34 -42.87 16.50
N TYR A 52 22.02 -42.63 16.54
CA TYR A 52 21.30 -41.95 15.47
C TYR A 52 21.92 -40.58 15.19
N TRP A 53 22.03 -39.71 16.19
CA TRP A 53 22.58 -38.36 15.99
C TRP A 53 24.09 -38.35 15.70
N THR A 54 24.83 -39.40 16.08
CA THR A 54 26.27 -39.51 15.77
C THR A 54 26.54 -39.81 14.29
N HIS A 55 25.64 -40.55 13.64
CA HIS A 55 25.78 -40.96 12.25
C HIS A 55 24.77 -40.33 11.28
N HIS A 56 23.84 -39.51 11.79
CA HIS A 56 22.83 -38.85 10.97
C HIS A 56 23.44 -37.71 10.16
N GLU A 57 23.34 -37.81 8.84
CA GLU A 57 23.58 -36.69 7.94
C GLU A 57 22.24 -35.99 7.66
N PRO A 58 22.14 -34.67 7.93
CA PRO A 58 20.90 -33.94 7.72
C PRO A 58 20.41 -34.06 6.27
N THR A 59 19.15 -34.40 6.09
CA THR A 59 18.52 -34.43 4.77
C THR A 59 18.41 -33.04 4.18
N LEU A 60 18.24 -32.91 2.86
CA LEU A 60 18.03 -31.61 2.21
C LEU A 60 16.82 -30.84 2.78
N THR A 61 15.78 -31.56 3.21
CA THR A 61 14.59 -30.96 3.84
C THR A 61 14.93 -30.41 5.22
N GLU A 62 15.61 -31.19 6.08
CA GLU A 62 16.04 -30.73 7.40
C GLU A 62 17.02 -29.56 7.31
N GLN A 63 17.91 -29.56 6.31
CA GLN A 63 18.81 -28.43 6.02
C GLN A 63 18.02 -27.20 5.56
N ALA A 64 17.01 -27.37 4.70
CA ALA A 64 16.15 -26.27 4.27
C ALA A 64 15.34 -25.69 5.44
N ASP A 65 14.80 -26.54 6.31
CA ASP A 65 14.05 -26.15 7.50
C ASP A 65 14.94 -25.45 8.53
N ALA A 66 16.16 -25.96 8.76
CA ALA A 66 17.15 -25.31 9.61
C ALA A 66 17.56 -23.95 9.04
N ASN A 67 17.78 -23.84 7.73
CA ASN A 67 18.08 -22.57 7.08
C ASN A 67 16.89 -21.60 7.11
N ALA A 68 15.66 -22.08 6.98
CA ALA A 68 14.45 -21.29 7.13
C ALA A 68 14.27 -20.80 8.58
N ALA A 69 14.57 -21.64 9.57
CA ALA A 69 14.56 -21.28 10.98
C ALA A 69 15.67 -20.28 11.33
N ILE A 70 16.88 -20.48 10.79
CA ILE A 70 18.00 -19.52 10.93
C ILE A 70 17.60 -18.18 10.30
N LYS A 71 17.01 -18.17 9.10
CA LYS A 71 16.52 -16.96 8.42
C LYS A 71 15.39 -16.28 9.22
N ALA A 72 14.46 -17.05 9.78
CA ALA A 72 13.41 -16.54 10.65
C ALA A 72 13.95 -15.98 11.97
N SER A 73 15.02 -16.57 12.53
CA SER A 73 15.68 -16.09 13.74
C SER A 73 16.57 -14.86 13.50
N THR A 74 17.27 -14.78 12.36
CA THR A 74 18.05 -13.59 11.96
C THR A 74 17.15 -12.41 11.60
N LEU A 75 15.95 -12.65 11.06
CA LEU A 75 14.91 -11.62 10.94
C LEU A 75 14.41 -11.10 12.31
N LYS A 76 14.54 -11.92 13.36
CA LYS A 76 14.05 -11.61 14.72
C LYS A 76 15.06 -10.81 15.56
N GLU A 77 16.36 -10.90 15.26
CA GLU A 77 17.43 -10.17 15.97
C GLU A 77 17.71 -8.76 15.41
N SER A 78 17.12 -8.39 14.26
CA SER A 78 17.48 -7.16 13.52
C SER A 78 16.46 -6.00 13.60
N THR A 79 15.33 -6.12 14.28
CA THR A 79 14.33 -5.04 14.26
C THR A 79 14.60 -4.00 15.34
N GLU A 80 15.53 -3.09 15.05
CA GLU A 80 15.52 -1.78 15.71
C GLU A 80 14.13 -1.16 15.50
N LEU A 81 13.35 -1.04 16.58
CA LEU A 81 12.02 -0.45 16.50
C LEU A 81 12.14 1.06 16.38
N HIS A 82 11.34 1.64 15.48
CA HIS A 82 11.38 3.05 15.18
C HIS A 82 10.10 3.75 15.65
N ASN A 83 10.22 4.97 16.16
CA ASN A 83 9.05 5.80 16.40
C ASN A 83 9.37 7.26 16.11
N PRO A 84 8.93 7.82 14.97
CA PRO A 84 9.18 9.22 14.63
C PRO A 84 8.54 10.22 15.62
N TYR A 85 7.55 9.78 16.40
CA TYR A 85 6.85 10.59 17.39
C TYR A 85 7.37 10.34 18.83
N ALA A 86 8.53 9.69 18.98
CA ALA A 86 9.10 9.39 20.29
C ALA A 86 9.26 10.67 21.14
N GLY A 87 8.85 10.59 22.40
CA GLY A 87 8.89 11.69 23.37
C GLY A 87 7.74 12.70 23.28
N GLN A 88 6.87 12.60 22.26
CA GLN A 88 5.73 13.51 22.14
C GLN A 88 4.57 13.07 23.03
N PRO A 89 3.99 13.98 23.84
CA PRO A 89 2.90 13.63 24.75
C PRO A 89 1.65 13.16 24.02
N CYS A 90 1.48 13.55 22.75
CA CYS A 90 0.34 13.23 21.91
C CYS A 90 0.49 11.93 21.10
N ALA A 91 1.53 11.12 21.34
CA ALA A 91 1.79 9.91 20.57
C ALA A 91 2.01 8.69 21.45
N TRP A 92 1.71 7.51 20.90
CA TRP A 92 2.11 6.21 21.46
C TRP A 92 3.63 6.10 21.53
N GLN A 93 4.14 5.53 22.62
CA GLN A 93 5.57 5.35 22.89
C GLN A 93 5.96 3.87 22.86
N LEU A 94 7.19 3.55 22.44
CA LEU A 94 7.65 2.15 22.35
C LEU A 94 7.73 1.45 23.73
N GLY A 95 7.81 2.24 24.81
CA GLY A 95 7.86 1.73 26.18
C GLY A 95 6.49 1.50 26.82
N GLU A 96 5.38 1.79 26.13
CA GLU A 96 4.03 1.56 26.65
C GLU A 96 3.25 0.60 25.74
N THR A 97 2.34 -0.16 26.32
CA THR A 97 1.42 -1.02 25.58
C THR A 97 0.29 -0.18 24.93
N ILE A 98 -0.35 -0.71 23.89
CA ILE A 98 -1.49 -0.02 23.26
C ILE A 98 -2.63 0.24 24.26
N PRO A 99 -3.02 -0.68 25.16
CA PRO A 99 -4.01 -0.39 26.20
C PRO A 99 -3.63 0.77 27.12
N GLU A 100 -2.38 0.84 27.59
CA GLU A 100 -1.88 1.95 28.42
C GLU A 100 -1.95 3.28 27.66
N PHE A 101 -1.54 3.29 26.38
CA PHE A 101 -1.67 4.45 25.51
C PHE A 101 -3.11 4.90 25.32
N LEU A 102 -4.05 3.97 25.10
CA LEU A 102 -5.47 4.28 24.92
C LEU A 102 -6.11 4.80 26.22
N GLN A 103 -5.63 4.34 27.38
CA GLN A 103 -6.05 4.86 28.68
C GLN A 103 -5.49 6.27 28.93
N ARG A 104 -4.25 6.53 28.47
CA ARG A 104 -3.58 7.83 28.60
C ARG A 104 -4.12 8.89 27.63
N LEU A 105 -4.45 8.50 26.41
CA LEU A 105 -4.94 9.37 25.32
C LEU A 105 -6.23 8.84 24.66
N PRO A 106 -7.32 8.72 25.41
CA PRO A 106 -8.63 8.39 24.86
C PRO A 106 -9.12 9.51 23.93
N PRO A 107 -9.41 9.25 22.64
CA PRO A 107 -9.69 10.30 21.65
C PRO A 107 -11.03 11.03 21.86
N ASP A 108 -11.95 10.44 22.60
CA ASP A 108 -13.27 10.98 22.92
C ASP A 108 -13.26 11.99 24.08
N THR A 109 -12.33 11.85 25.02
CA THR A 109 -12.22 12.72 26.20
C THR A 109 -11.01 13.65 26.17
N THR A 110 -9.93 13.27 25.47
CA THR A 110 -8.75 14.12 25.30
C THR A 110 -9.10 15.37 24.50
N LEU A 111 -8.92 16.55 25.10
CA LEU A 111 -9.18 17.83 24.45
C LEU A 111 -8.04 18.20 23.49
N ARG A 112 -8.42 18.77 22.34
CA ARG A 112 -7.46 19.38 21.42
C ARG A 112 -6.78 20.58 22.08
N SER A 113 -5.46 20.62 21.99
CA SER A 113 -4.60 21.71 22.47
C SER A 113 -3.38 21.86 21.55
N ASP A 114 -2.54 22.88 21.77
CA ASP A 114 -1.28 23.04 21.04
C ASP A 114 -0.30 21.88 21.27
N SER A 115 -0.33 21.26 22.46
CA SER A 115 0.48 20.09 22.80
C SER A 115 -0.11 18.77 22.30
N ILE A 116 -1.42 18.73 22.02
CA ILE A 116 -2.15 17.56 21.51
C ILE A 116 -3.04 18.01 20.34
N PRO A 117 -2.46 18.38 19.20
CA PRO A 117 -3.25 18.75 18.02
C PRO A 117 -3.91 17.51 17.38
N TRP A 118 -3.24 16.36 17.51
CA TRP A 118 -3.60 15.03 16.99
C TRP A 118 -3.07 13.96 17.93
N ILE A 119 -3.73 12.81 18.00
CA ILE A 119 -3.22 11.63 18.70
C ILE A 119 -2.61 10.67 17.67
N TYR A 120 -1.35 10.26 17.85
CA TYR A 120 -0.58 9.50 16.86
C TYR A 120 -0.21 8.09 17.33
N VAL A 121 -0.12 7.18 16.37
CA VAL A 121 0.49 5.86 16.52
C VAL A 121 1.36 5.57 15.29
N ALA A 122 2.61 5.21 15.51
CA ALA A 122 3.54 4.82 14.44
C ALA A 122 3.57 3.30 14.28
N ASN A 123 3.87 2.85 13.07
CA ASN A 123 4.27 1.48 12.83
C ASN A 123 5.76 1.33 13.18
N PRO A 124 6.12 0.54 14.21
CA PRO A 124 7.48 0.52 14.71
C PRO A 124 8.48 -0.22 13.81
N PHE A 125 8.00 -0.91 12.78
CA PHE A 125 8.82 -1.65 11.83
C PHE A 125 9.16 -0.83 10.58
N ARG A 126 8.76 0.44 10.53
CA ARG A 126 9.02 1.35 9.41
C ARG A 126 9.93 2.48 9.84
N LYS A 127 11.10 2.55 9.20
CA LYS A 127 12.06 3.62 9.45
C LYS A 127 11.53 4.94 8.90
N ALA A 128 11.41 5.93 9.76
CA ALA A 128 11.10 7.31 9.38
C ALA A 128 12.38 8.15 9.34
N ARG A 129 12.38 9.23 8.55
CA ARG A 129 13.48 10.20 8.54
C ARG A 129 13.42 11.10 9.78
N GLY A 130 14.00 10.61 10.88
CA GLY A 130 14.15 11.37 12.12
C GLY A 130 12.83 11.69 12.82
N ALA A 131 12.89 12.61 13.78
CA ALA A 131 11.73 13.08 14.51
C ALA A 131 10.84 13.96 13.61
N ILE A 132 9.52 13.82 13.77
CA ILE A 132 8.50 14.61 13.04
C ILE A 132 7.82 15.59 14.00
N ALA A 133 7.38 16.76 13.54
CA ALA A 133 6.65 17.70 14.41
C ALA A 133 5.19 17.27 14.69
N ALA A 134 4.70 17.65 15.87
CA ALA A 134 3.33 17.39 16.31
C ALA A 134 2.36 18.34 15.58
N ASN A 135 1.89 17.96 14.39
CA ASN A 135 0.89 18.64 13.53
C ASN A 135 1.07 18.26 12.05
N GLU A 136 2.20 17.64 11.72
CA GLU A 136 2.53 17.23 10.37
C GLU A 136 1.66 16.06 9.86
N GLU A 137 1.85 15.76 8.58
CA GLU A 137 1.22 14.63 7.92
C GLU A 137 1.97 13.31 8.18
N ALA A 138 2.09 12.43 7.19
CA ALA A 138 2.86 11.20 7.37
C ALA A 138 4.33 11.53 7.69
N PRO A 139 5.03 10.67 8.45
CA PRO A 139 6.48 10.73 8.51
C PRO A 139 7.07 10.71 7.10
N PRO A 140 7.95 11.67 6.75
CA PRO A 140 8.47 11.75 5.40
C PRO A 140 9.29 10.50 5.06
N GLY A 141 9.08 10.00 3.84
CA GLY A 141 9.84 8.89 3.29
C GLY A 141 11.31 9.26 3.05
N GLU A 142 12.13 8.24 2.76
CA GLU A 142 13.54 8.44 2.52
C GLU A 142 13.80 9.22 1.21
N GLY A 143 14.41 10.40 1.35
CA GLY A 143 14.74 11.27 0.23
C GLY A 143 13.59 12.15 -0.26
N SER A 144 12.49 12.30 0.50
CA SER A 144 11.42 13.25 0.16
C SER A 144 11.93 14.70 0.09
N ARG A 145 11.58 15.40 -1.00
CA ARG A 145 11.98 16.79 -1.30
C ARG A 145 10.74 17.72 -1.32
N TRP A 146 10.05 17.84 -0.19
CA TRP A 146 8.78 18.56 -0.08
C TRP A 146 8.83 20.03 -0.52
N SER A 147 9.90 20.76 -0.20
CA SER A 147 10.02 22.17 -0.60
C SER A 147 10.07 22.34 -2.13
N GLU A 148 10.85 21.50 -2.82
CA GLU A 148 10.91 21.50 -4.28
C GLU A 148 9.58 21.06 -4.91
N PHE A 149 8.94 20.04 -4.33
CA PHE A 149 7.61 19.60 -4.76
C PHE A 149 6.61 20.75 -4.73
N VAL A 150 6.51 21.46 -3.60
CA VAL A 150 5.56 22.56 -3.41
C VAL A 150 5.84 23.66 -4.43
N GLU A 151 7.09 24.08 -4.61
CA GLU A 151 7.46 25.12 -5.58
C GLU A 151 7.05 24.75 -7.02
N ARG A 152 7.39 23.54 -7.47
CA ARG A 152 7.07 23.05 -8.82
C ARG A 152 5.56 22.92 -9.01
N ALA A 153 4.86 22.28 -8.07
CA ALA A 153 3.44 22.04 -8.20
C ALA A 153 2.58 23.30 -8.03
N THR A 154 2.99 24.29 -7.23
CA THR A 154 2.35 25.62 -7.21
C THR A 154 2.49 26.33 -8.56
N THR A 155 3.62 26.19 -9.24
CA THR A 155 3.81 26.73 -10.60
C THR A 155 2.83 26.09 -11.58
N LEU A 156 2.60 24.77 -11.49
CA LEU A 156 1.60 24.07 -12.30
C LEU A 156 0.17 24.56 -12.04
N LEU A 157 -0.20 24.76 -10.76
CA LEU A 157 -1.52 25.32 -10.42
C LEU A 157 -1.71 26.75 -10.93
N ASN A 158 -0.68 27.59 -10.88
CA ASN A 158 -0.71 28.93 -11.47
C ASN A 158 -0.85 28.89 -12.99
N ASN A 159 -0.14 27.96 -13.67
CA ASN A 159 -0.29 27.72 -15.10
C ASN A 159 -1.71 27.30 -15.45
N LEU A 160 -2.35 26.46 -14.64
CA LEU A 160 -3.75 26.06 -14.87
C LEU A 160 -4.71 27.25 -14.85
N ARG A 161 -4.50 28.22 -13.95
CA ARG A 161 -5.30 29.46 -13.92
C ARG A 161 -5.13 30.27 -15.21
N ARG A 162 -3.90 30.39 -15.70
CA ARG A 162 -3.61 31.07 -16.98
C ARG A 162 -4.27 30.36 -18.15
N ILE A 163 -4.11 29.03 -18.24
CA ILE A 163 -4.72 28.20 -19.29
C ILE A 163 -6.24 28.38 -19.31
N ARG A 164 -6.88 28.42 -18.13
CA ARG A 164 -8.33 28.69 -18.04
C ARG A 164 -8.71 30.00 -18.74
N HIS A 165 -8.01 31.08 -18.41
CA HIS A 165 -8.28 32.40 -19.00
C HIS A 165 -8.03 32.42 -20.52
N GLU A 166 -6.97 31.76 -20.98
CA GLU A 166 -6.64 31.65 -22.41
C GLU A 166 -7.70 30.86 -23.19
N ILE A 167 -8.19 29.75 -22.63
CA ILE A 167 -9.26 28.95 -23.24
C ILE A 167 -10.56 29.74 -23.28
N GLU A 168 -10.94 30.41 -22.19
CA GLU A 168 -12.16 31.23 -22.13
C GLU A 168 -12.12 32.34 -23.18
N LYS A 169 -10.98 33.03 -23.33
CA LYS A 169 -10.78 34.09 -24.32
C LYS A 169 -10.75 33.58 -25.76
N ALA A 170 -10.05 32.48 -26.03
CA ALA A 170 -9.89 31.95 -27.39
C ALA A 170 -11.19 31.33 -27.95
N ASN A 171 -12.13 30.98 -27.07
CA ASN A 171 -13.41 30.36 -27.41
C ASN A 171 -14.59 31.29 -27.06
N GLU A 172 -14.38 32.60 -27.09
CA GLU A 172 -15.46 33.58 -26.90
C GLU A 172 -16.56 33.37 -27.95
N GLY A 173 -17.79 33.14 -27.47
CA GLY A 173 -18.97 32.86 -28.33
C GLY A 173 -19.30 31.38 -28.50
N GLU A 174 -18.41 30.46 -28.08
CA GLU A 174 -18.71 29.03 -28.03
C GLU A 174 -19.64 28.66 -26.86
N ALA A 175 -20.29 27.51 -26.95
CA ALA A 175 -21.10 26.98 -25.85
C ALA A 175 -20.23 26.71 -24.61
N ALA A 176 -20.71 27.08 -23.43
CA ALA A 176 -20.00 26.90 -22.16
C ALA A 176 -19.57 25.45 -21.88
N SER A 177 -20.34 24.46 -22.36
CA SER A 177 -20.01 23.04 -22.27
C SER A 177 -18.76 22.67 -23.08
N THR A 178 -18.57 23.28 -24.25
CA THR A 178 -17.37 23.09 -25.09
C THR A 178 -16.14 23.64 -24.39
N ILE A 179 -16.22 24.87 -23.88
CA ILE A 179 -15.13 25.53 -23.11
C ILE A 179 -14.75 24.68 -21.90
N THR A 180 -15.75 24.23 -21.13
CA THR A 180 -15.56 23.39 -19.94
C THR A 180 -14.88 22.06 -20.29
N ARG A 181 -15.26 21.42 -21.40
CA ARG A 181 -14.66 20.16 -21.86
C ARG A 181 -13.18 20.35 -22.22
N ILE A 182 -12.83 21.42 -22.93
CA ILE A 182 -11.44 21.72 -23.31
C ILE A 182 -10.62 22.00 -22.04
N PHE A 183 -11.13 22.85 -21.15
CA PHE A 183 -10.47 23.14 -19.88
C PHE A 183 -10.28 21.90 -19.01
N ASN A 184 -11.27 21.00 -18.92
CA ASN A 184 -11.17 19.79 -18.12
C ASN A 184 -10.07 18.84 -18.62
N LYS A 185 -9.79 18.81 -19.93
CA LYS A 185 -8.68 18.02 -20.48
C LYS A 185 -7.32 18.55 -20.01
N GLU A 186 -7.12 19.87 -20.06
CA GLU A 186 -5.89 20.50 -19.53
C GLU A 186 -5.82 20.40 -18.00
N LYS A 187 -6.98 20.52 -17.35
CA LYS A 187 -7.39 19.93 -16.06
C LYS A 187 -6.56 18.71 -15.70
N GLU A 188 -6.91 17.63 -16.36
CA GLU A 188 -6.41 16.29 -16.12
C GLU A 188 -4.92 16.17 -16.39
N ASN A 189 -4.39 16.83 -17.43
CA ASN A 189 -2.95 16.86 -17.73
C ASN A 189 -2.14 17.48 -16.58
N ILE A 190 -2.56 18.66 -16.09
CA ILE A 190 -1.86 19.35 -14.99
C ILE A 190 -1.95 18.54 -13.70
N VAL A 191 -3.11 17.94 -13.41
CA VAL A 191 -3.27 17.08 -12.24
C VAL A 191 -2.32 15.87 -12.32
N GLN A 192 -2.17 15.25 -13.49
CA GLN A 192 -1.23 14.16 -13.68
C GLN A 192 0.22 14.63 -13.49
N GLU A 193 0.59 15.79 -14.04
CA GLU A 193 1.94 16.35 -13.88
C GLU A 193 2.28 16.69 -12.42
N ILE A 194 1.29 17.13 -11.61
CA ILE A 194 1.45 17.31 -10.17
C ILE A 194 1.75 15.97 -9.48
N LEU A 195 1.03 14.90 -9.83
CA LEU A 195 1.25 13.57 -9.26
C LEU A 195 2.60 12.99 -9.68
N ASP A 196 2.99 13.17 -10.95
CA ASP A 196 4.30 12.74 -11.46
C ASP A 196 5.43 13.50 -10.75
N THR A 197 5.26 14.81 -10.55
CA THR A 197 6.20 15.63 -9.78
C THR A 197 6.31 15.11 -8.34
N ALA A 198 5.20 14.74 -7.70
CA ALA A 198 5.22 14.15 -6.35
C ALA A 198 6.01 12.83 -6.31
N ILE A 199 5.91 12.00 -7.35
CA ILE A 199 6.68 10.75 -7.47
C ILE A 199 8.17 11.05 -7.66
N GLU A 200 8.52 11.96 -8.57
CA GLU A 200 9.91 12.37 -8.83
C GLU A 200 10.61 12.91 -7.57
N THR A 201 9.90 13.69 -6.77
CA THR A 201 10.42 14.28 -5.53
C THR A 201 10.27 13.37 -4.31
N ARG A 202 9.78 12.14 -4.49
CA ARG A 202 9.50 11.16 -3.43
C ARG A 202 8.57 11.69 -2.33
N CYS A 203 7.61 12.52 -2.71
CA CYS A 203 6.57 13.12 -1.89
C CYS A 203 5.27 12.31 -2.01
N THR A 204 5.37 11.00 -1.82
CA THR A 204 4.36 10.02 -2.24
C THR A 204 3.47 9.52 -1.11
N THR A 205 3.64 9.99 0.12
CA THR A 205 2.78 9.56 1.23
C THR A 205 1.32 9.96 1.00
N GLY A 206 0.40 9.21 1.58
CA GLY A 206 -1.02 9.53 1.55
C GLY A 206 -1.80 8.77 2.60
N LYS A 207 -3.10 9.03 2.69
CA LYS A 207 -3.93 8.53 3.79
C LYS A 207 -5.32 8.10 3.36
N TRP A 208 -5.78 7.01 3.95
CA TRP A 208 -7.19 6.68 4.06
C TRP A 208 -7.84 7.54 5.14
N MET A 209 -8.99 8.15 4.85
CA MET A 209 -9.72 9.03 5.76
C MET A 209 -11.03 8.38 6.19
N LEU A 210 -11.19 8.16 7.49
CA LEU A 210 -12.40 7.64 8.13
C LEU A 210 -13.04 8.75 8.98
N PHE A 211 -14.34 8.94 8.83
CA PHE A 211 -15.13 9.85 9.67
C PHE A 211 -16.00 9.01 10.60
N VAL A 212 -15.59 8.91 11.87
CA VAL A 212 -16.17 7.98 12.85
C VAL A 212 -17.02 8.75 13.86
N PRO A 213 -18.26 8.34 14.15
CA PRO A 213 -19.08 8.99 15.17
C PRO A 213 -18.50 8.75 16.58
N PRO A 214 -18.68 9.69 17.53
CA PRO A 214 -18.14 9.55 18.89
C PRO A 214 -18.50 8.24 19.61
N THR A 215 -19.66 7.64 19.29
CA THR A 215 -20.14 6.40 19.91
C THR A 215 -19.28 5.18 19.60
N THR A 216 -18.67 5.12 18.41
CA THR A 216 -17.83 3.97 17.97
C THR A 216 -16.36 4.35 17.87
N LEU A 217 -16.02 5.61 18.15
CA LEU A 217 -14.67 6.15 18.03
C LEU A 217 -13.64 5.43 18.91
N PRO A 218 -13.87 5.19 20.22
CA PRO A 218 -12.86 4.55 21.07
C PRO A 218 -12.50 3.13 20.59
N GLU A 219 -13.52 2.35 20.22
CA GLU A 219 -13.34 1.00 19.71
C GLU A 219 -12.62 1.00 18.34
N THR A 220 -13.05 1.86 17.43
CA THR A 220 -12.45 1.99 16.09
C THR A 220 -10.98 2.40 16.18
N TRP A 221 -10.68 3.39 17.03
CA TRP A 221 -9.30 3.84 17.24
C TRP A 221 -8.43 2.75 17.88
N SER A 222 -8.96 2.01 18.85
CA SER A 222 -8.25 0.89 19.48
C SER A 222 -7.82 -0.17 18.47
N ARG A 223 -8.73 -0.57 17.57
CA ARG A 223 -8.45 -1.53 16.48
C ARG A 223 -7.37 -1.00 15.53
N ILE A 224 -7.48 0.27 15.11
CA ILE A 224 -6.52 0.90 14.19
C ILE A 224 -5.15 1.08 14.84
N ALA A 225 -5.09 1.52 16.10
CA ALA A 225 -3.84 1.70 16.82
C ALA A 225 -3.10 0.37 17.00
N THR A 226 -3.82 -0.68 17.42
CA THR A 226 -3.28 -2.04 17.54
C THR A 226 -2.73 -2.51 16.19
N ALA A 227 -3.55 -2.50 15.14
CA ALA A 227 -3.15 -2.97 13.81
C ALA A 227 -2.02 -2.15 13.16
N THR A 228 -1.88 -0.86 13.50
CA THR A 228 -0.75 -0.04 13.07
C THR A 228 0.53 -0.44 13.79
N SER A 229 0.48 -0.63 15.11
CA SER A 229 1.63 -1.02 15.92
C SER A 229 2.17 -2.43 15.60
N THR A 230 1.32 -3.31 15.04
CA THR A 230 1.67 -4.68 14.66
C THR A 230 1.98 -4.84 13.17
N ASN A 231 2.25 -3.75 12.44
CA ASN A 231 2.58 -3.74 11.00
C ASN A 231 1.48 -4.30 10.08
N SER A 232 0.23 -4.37 10.54
CA SER A 232 -0.90 -4.82 9.70
C SER A 232 -1.42 -3.70 8.79
N LEU A 233 -1.32 -2.45 9.24
CA LEU A 233 -1.67 -1.25 8.45
C LEU A 233 -0.44 -0.64 7.77
N GLY A 234 -0.47 0.66 7.47
CA GLY A 234 0.62 1.36 6.80
C GLY A 234 1.65 1.93 7.78
N VAL A 235 2.17 3.13 7.50
CA VAL A 235 3.34 3.69 8.21
C VAL A 235 2.99 4.36 9.55
N ALA A 236 1.79 4.92 9.66
CA ALA A 236 1.30 5.58 10.86
C ALA A 236 -0.23 5.74 10.79
N ALA A 237 -0.84 6.09 11.91
CA ALA A 237 -2.21 6.59 11.95
C ALA A 237 -2.33 7.78 12.92
N LYS A 238 -3.32 8.63 12.68
CA LYS A 238 -3.67 9.73 13.60
C LYS A 238 -5.17 9.90 13.74
N VAL A 239 -5.62 10.30 14.93
CA VAL A 239 -7.02 10.61 15.22
C VAL A 239 -7.16 12.02 15.79
N ALA A 240 -8.23 12.70 15.37
CA ALA A 240 -8.58 14.02 15.89
C ALA A 240 -9.05 13.90 17.35
N PRO A 241 -8.45 14.64 18.30
CA PRO A 241 -8.94 14.73 19.67
C PRO A 241 -10.31 15.42 19.72
N ARG A 242 -10.91 15.45 20.91
CA ARG A 242 -12.16 16.19 21.13
C ARG A 242 -11.91 17.68 20.97
N ASP A 243 -12.55 18.26 19.95
CA ASP A 243 -12.65 19.70 19.76
C ASP A 243 -14.02 20.19 20.24
N PRO A 244 -14.08 20.99 21.33
CA PRO A 244 -15.35 21.48 21.88
C PRO A 244 -16.02 22.53 21.00
N TYR A 245 -15.29 23.14 20.05
CA TYR A 245 -15.80 24.17 19.14
C TYR A 245 -16.23 23.58 17.79
N SER A 246 -15.89 22.32 17.52
CA SER A 246 -16.26 21.65 16.27
C SER A 246 -17.73 21.26 16.26
N THR A 247 -18.44 21.68 15.21
CA THR A 247 -19.81 21.26 14.91
C THR A 247 -19.87 19.89 14.22
N SER A 248 -18.72 19.26 13.94
CA SER A 248 -18.69 17.97 13.26
C SER A 248 -19.24 16.86 14.15
N THR A 249 -20.20 16.10 13.60
CA THR A 249 -20.80 14.93 14.22
C THR A 249 -19.91 13.69 14.20
N SER A 250 -18.72 13.79 13.60
CA SER A 250 -17.75 12.71 13.48
C SER A 250 -16.33 13.19 13.82
N ARG A 251 -15.42 12.25 14.01
CA ARG A 251 -13.99 12.49 14.22
C ARG A 251 -13.20 11.83 13.10
N LEU A 252 -12.20 12.55 12.61
CA LEU A 252 -11.35 12.09 11.52
C LEU A 252 -10.26 11.16 12.08
N ILE A 253 -10.15 9.97 11.49
CA ILE A 253 -8.99 9.09 11.60
C ILE A 253 -8.32 9.02 10.23
N CYS A 254 -7.00 9.24 10.21
CA CYS A 254 -6.17 9.09 9.03
C CYS A 254 -5.25 7.88 9.22
N ILE A 255 -5.19 7.00 8.22
CA ILE A 255 -4.28 5.85 8.18
C ILE A 255 -3.38 6.02 6.98
N TYR A 256 -2.07 6.15 7.23
CA TYR A 256 -1.09 6.53 6.22
C TYR A 256 -0.48 5.33 5.52
N THR A 257 -0.28 5.44 4.22
CA THR A 257 0.59 4.54 3.44
C THR A 257 1.80 5.30 2.92
N GLU A 258 2.88 4.57 2.66
CA GLU A 258 4.18 5.14 2.30
C GLU A 258 4.17 5.78 0.91
N ASP A 259 3.48 5.14 -0.04
CA ASP A 259 3.47 5.55 -1.44
C ASP A 259 2.07 5.37 -2.07
N PHE A 260 1.44 6.46 -2.49
CA PHE A 260 0.14 6.44 -3.16
C PHE A 260 0.18 5.80 -4.56
N SER A 261 1.36 5.75 -5.19
CA SER A 261 1.55 5.15 -6.52
C SER A 261 1.71 3.62 -6.43
N ASN A 262 2.07 3.10 -5.25
CA ASN A 262 2.05 1.67 -4.95
C ASN A 262 0.60 1.21 -4.66
N ILE A 263 -0.19 1.11 -5.71
CA ILE A 263 -1.59 0.68 -5.65
C ILE A 263 -1.76 -0.67 -4.90
N PRO A 264 -0.90 -1.69 -5.09
CA PRO A 264 -0.98 -2.92 -4.31
C PRO A 264 -0.92 -2.71 -2.80
N ASP A 265 -0.02 -1.85 -2.29
CA ASP A 265 0.05 -1.56 -0.85
C ASP A 265 -1.17 -0.75 -0.37
N VAL A 266 -1.62 0.24 -1.15
CA VAL A 266 -2.84 0.99 -0.86
C VAL A 266 -4.06 0.06 -0.72
N ILE A 267 -4.18 -0.93 -1.61
CA ILE A 267 -5.24 -1.95 -1.58
C ILE A 267 -5.03 -2.92 -0.41
N ARG A 268 -3.79 -3.33 -0.10
CA ARG A 268 -3.48 -4.19 1.06
C ARG A 268 -3.96 -3.54 2.35
N VAL A 269 -3.63 -2.26 2.57
CA VAL A 269 -4.09 -1.52 3.75
C VAL A 269 -5.61 -1.38 3.75
N LEU A 270 -6.23 -1.12 2.60
CA LEU A 270 -7.70 -1.07 2.51
C LEU A 270 -8.37 -2.41 2.88
N LYS A 271 -7.81 -3.54 2.44
CA LYS A 271 -8.31 -4.87 2.79
C LYS A 271 -8.18 -5.14 4.29
N ALA A 272 -7.03 -4.81 4.88
CA ALA A 272 -6.84 -4.90 6.33
C ALA A 272 -7.85 -4.03 7.10
N LEU A 273 -8.12 -2.80 6.66
CA LEU A 273 -9.16 -1.95 7.26
C LEU A 273 -10.56 -2.58 7.16
N LYS A 274 -10.86 -3.27 6.04
CA LYS A 274 -12.13 -3.99 5.87
C LYS A 274 -12.23 -5.19 6.82
N GLU A 275 -11.17 -5.99 6.94
CA GLU A 275 -11.10 -7.14 7.84
C GLU A 275 -11.23 -6.72 9.32
N LEU A 276 -10.75 -5.52 9.68
CA LEU A 276 -10.95 -4.93 11.01
C LEU A 276 -12.39 -4.46 11.26
N GLY A 277 -13.27 -4.46 10.24
CA GLY A 277 -14.65 -4.00 10.33
C GLY A 277 -14.81 -2.48 10.44
N VAL A 278 -13.75 -1.70 10.21
CA VAL A 278 -13.78 -0.23 10.42
C VAL A 278 -14.25 0.55 9.19
N VAL A 279 -14.39 -0.12 8.04
CA VAL A 279 -14.85 0.50 6.78
C VAL A 279 -16.37 0.40 6.63
N GLU A 280 -17.00 -0.63 7.18
CA GLU A 280 -18.44 -0.93 6.99
C GLU A 280 -19.36 0.15 7.58
N GLY A 281 -18.91 0.79 8.68
CA GLY A 281 -19.61 1.94 9.28
C GLY A 281 -19.62 3.22 8.43
N SER A 282 -18.86 3.27 7.33
CA SER A 282 -18.73 4.46 6.46
C SER A 282 -19.89 4.62 5.47
N GLY A 283 -20.88 3.72 5.51
CA GLY A 283 -22.09 3.78 4.69
C GLY A 283 -21.84 3.59 3.19
N LYS A 284 -22.84 3.98 2.38
CA LYS A 284 -22.85 3.74 0.91
C LYS A 284 -21.74 4.47 0.14
N GLN A 285 -21.10 5.47 0.74
CA GLN A 285 -20.07 6.29 0.10
C GLN A 285 -18.65 5.72 0.25
N GLY A 286 -18.45 4.74 1.14
CA GLY A 286 -17.14 4.18 1.43
C GLY A 286 -16.19 5.21 2.05
N ILE A 287 -14.89 4.93 1.97
CA ILE A 287 -13.83 5.82 2.47
C ILE A 287 -12.99 6.33 1.31
N TYR A 288 -12.34 7.47 1.52
CA TYR A 288 -11.54 8.16 0.50
C TYR A 288 -10.07 8.15 0.87
N TYR A 289 -9.23 8.07 -0.17
CA TYR A 289 -7.79 8.18 -0.06
C TYR A 289 -7.33 9.53 -0.62
N LYS A 290 -6.51 10.26 0.13
CA LYS A 290 -5.91 11.55 -0.27
C LYS A 290 -4.39 11.47 -0.15
N CYS A 291 -3.65 11.86 -1.18
CA CYS A 291 -2.20 12.00 -1.09
C CYS A 291 -1.81 13.26 -0.32
N ASP A 292 -0.69 13.21 0.41
CA ASP A 292 -0.18 14.34 1.18
C ASP A 292 0.23 15.50 0.28
N ALA A 293 0.72 15.20 -0.93
CA ALA A 293 0.95 16.16 -2.01
C ALA A 293 -0.22 17.14 -2.19
N TYR A 294 -1.46 16.65 -2.20
CA TYR A 294 -2.64 17.52 -2.30
C TYR A 294 -2.89 18.32 -1.03
N THR A 295 -2.56 17.79 0.15
CA THR A 295 -2.68 18.56 1.40
C THR A 295 -1.66 19.70 1.46
N TYR A 296 -0.39 19.46 1.11
CA TYR A 296 0.64 20.51 1.08
C TYR A 296 0.34 21.61 0.05
N LEU A 297 -0.44 21.30 -0.99
CA LEU A 297 -0.92 22.29 -1.97
C LEU A 297 -2.23 22.98 -1.56
N GLY A 298 -2.80 22.66 -0.40
CA GLY A 298 -4.08 23.23 0.05
C GLY A 298 -5.29 22.78 -0.76
N LEU A 299 -5.19 21.67 -1.51
CA LEU A 299 -6.29 21.13 -2.32
C LEU A 299 -7.31 20.42 -1.42
N ASN A 300 -8.29 21.19 -0.94
CA ASN A 300 -9.43 20.72 -0.15
C ASN A 300 -10.64 20.44 -1.05
N PHE A 301 -11.74 19.90 -0.50
CA PHE A 301 -12.94 19.56 -1.27
C PHE A 301 -13.50 20.74 -2.09
N GLN A 302 -13.38 21.96 -1.58
CA GLN A 302 -13.81 23.21 -2.24
C GLN A 302 -12.61 24.07 -2.65
N ASN A 303 -11.63 23.49 -3.37
CA ASN A 303 -10.54 24.29 -3.92
C ASN A 303 -11.00 25.08 -5.17
N GLU A 304 -10.36 26.23 -5.39
CA GLU A 304 -10.65 27.15 -6.49
C GLU A 304 -10.44 26.54 -7.90
N HIS A 305 -9.62 25.48 -7.98
CA HIS A 305 -9.29 24.79 -9.22
C HIS A 305 -10.31 23.72 -9.60
N ASN A 306 -11.26 23.41 -8.70
CA ASN A 306 -12.21 22.30 -8.84
C ASN A 306 -11.49 20.97 -9.20
N ILE A 307 -10.36 20.74 -8.52
CA ILE A 307 -9.60 19.48 -8.57
C ILE A 307 -10.18 18.55 -7.49
N LYS A 308 -10.41 17.28 -7.82
CA LYS A 308 -10.90 16.32 -6.85
C LYS A 308 -9.84 16.10 -5.75
N ALA A 309 -10.19 16.37 -4.50
CA ALA A 309 -9.26 16.25 -3.37
C ALA A 309 -8.94 14.80 -2.96
N SER A 310 -9.65 13.81 -3.50
CA SER A 310 -9.40 12.38 -3.28
C SER A 310 -8.86 11.72 -4.55
N LEU A 311 -7.80 10.92 -4.37
CA LEU A 311 -7.15 10.15 -5.43
C LEU A 311 -7.88 8.82 -5.66
N TYR A 312 -8.22 8.12 -4.58
CA TYR A 312 -8.95 6.84 -4.63
C TYR A 312 -10.18 6.85 -3.74
N ASN A 313 -11.11 5.94 -4.02
CA ASN A 313 -12.20 5.58 -3.12
C ASN A 313 -12.23 4.07 -2.93
N SER A 314 -12.69 3.62 -1.76
CA SER A 314 -12.64 2.20 -1.41
C SER A 314 -13.53 1.33 -2.30
N ILE A 315 -14.68 1.84 -2.71
CA ILE A 315 -15.67 1.09 -3.50
C ILE A 315 -15.06 0.69 -4.85
N ASP A 316 -14.43 1.64 -5.55
CA ASP A 316 -13.85 1.39 -6.87
C ASP A 316 -12.60 0.50 -6.78
N LEU A 317 -11.76 0.68 -5.75
CA LEU A 317 -10.57 -0.16 -5.56
C LEU A 317 -10.91 -1.61 -5.19
N LEU A 318 -12.03 -1.84 -4.48
CA LEU A 318 -12.48 -3.20 -4.14
C LEU A 318 -13.23 -3.89 -5.29
N LYS A 319 -13.81 -3.13 -6.22
CA LYS A 319 -14.51 -3.67 -7.40
C LYS A 319 -13.56 -4.11 -8.52
N LYS A 320 -12.40 -3.46 -8.66
CA LYS A 320 -11.45 -3.81 -9.72
C LYS A 320 -10.74 -5.12 -9.36
N PRO A 321 -10.89 -6.22 -10.14
CA PRO A 321 -10.03 -7.37 -9.96
C PRO A 321 -8.59 -6.95 -10.27
N THR A 322 -7.67 -7.27 -9.37
CA THR A 322 -6.24 -6.99 -9.47
C THR A 322 -5.69 -7.50 -10.80
N SER A 323 -5.47 -6.58 -11.73
CA SER A 323 -4.62 -6.78 -12.90
C SER A 323 -3.50 -5.73 -12.81
N PRO A 324 -2.22 -6.12 -12.89
CA PRO A 324 -1.12 -5.18 -12.82
C PRO A 324 -1.13 -4.26 -14.05
N PRO A 325 -0.86 -2.95 -13.91
CA PRO A 325 -0.57 -2.11 -15.06
C PRO A 325 0.85 -2.46 -15.53
N LEU A 326 0.97 -3.35 -16.51
CA LEU A 326 2.23 -3.53 -17.22
C LEU A 326 2.37 -2.40 -18.26
N SER A 327 3.02 -1.31 -17.86
CA SER A 327 3.67 -0.42 -18.83
C SER A 327 5.09 -0.90 -19.02
N THR A 328 5.32 -1.72 -20.05
CA THR A 328 6.65 -1.94 -20.61
C THR A 328 6.71 -1.25 -21.96
N LYS A 329 7.32 -0.06 -22.00
CA LYS A 329 7.95 0.44 -23.22
C LYS A 329 9.04 -0.58 -23.61
N PRO A 330 9.09 -1.09 -24.85
CA PRO A 330 10.23 -1.88 -25.31
C PRO A 330 11.46 -0.98 -25.41
N ALA A 331 12.56 -1.39 -24.77
CA ALA A 331 13.89 -0.86 -25.06
C ALA A 331 14.34 -1.34 -26.46
N PRO A 332 15.14 -0.55 -27.21
CA PRO A 332 15.52 -0.89 -28.57
C PRO A 332 16.50 -2.07 -28.58
N SER A 333 16.18 -3.12 -29.33
CA SER A 333 17.08 -4.25 -29.58
C SER A 333 18.20 -3.84 -30.52
N THR A 334 19.42 -3.76 -30.00
CA THR A 334 20.66 -3.81 -30.77
C THR A 334 20.81 -5.20 -31.39
N THR A 335 20.51 -5.32 -32.69
CA THR A 335 20.89 -6.51 -33.47
C THR A 335 22.22 -6.26 -34.16
N THR A 336 23.26 -6.90 -33.65
CA THR A 336 24.54 -7.08 -34.31
C THR A 336 24.35 -8.03 -35.50
N THR A 337 24.51 -7.54 -36.73
CA THR A 337 24.64 -8.39 -37.92
C THR A 337 26.04 -8.26 -38.49
N THR A 338 26.81 -9.32 -38.27
CA THR A 338 28.12 -9.60 -38.87
C THR A 338 27.99 -9.77 -40.38
N ILE A 339 28.73 -8.99 -41.17
CA ILE A 339 28.95 -9.26 -42.60
C ILE A 339 30.46 -9.09 -42.88
N ASN A 340 31.12 -10.19 -43.25
CA ASN A 340 32.52 -10.22 -43.73
C ASN A 340 32.57 -10.04 -45.28
N PRO A 341 33.72 -9.70 -45.89
CA PRO A 341 33.76 -8.72 -46.98
C PRO A 341 34.24 -9.22 -48.37
N LYS A 342 34.15 -8.28 -49.33
CA LYS A 342 34.86 -8.10 -50.65
C LYS A 342 34.28 -8.80 -51.90
N PRO A 343 34.56 -8.29 -53.13
CA PRO A 343 35.55 -7.26 -53.53
C PRO A 343 35.06 -6.09 -54.42
N LYS A 344 35.97 -5.11 -54.58
CA LYS A 344 35.96 -3.90 -55.45
C LYS A 344 35.75 -4.21 -56.96
N PRO A 345 35.31 -3.23 -57.77
CA PRO A 345 36.31 -2.52 -58.60
C PRO A 345 36.07 -1.02 -58.86
N SER A 346 37.22 -0.38 -59.16
CA SER A 346 37.51 0.78 -60.05
C SER A 346 36.84 2.15 -59.90
N SER A 347 37.73 3.09 -59.59
CA SER A 347 37.81 4.53 -59.88
C SER A 347 37.13 5.09 -61.15
N LYS A 348 36.67 6.34 -61.04
CA LYS A 348 37.05 7.47 -61.92
C LYS A 348 36.79 8.81 -61.20
N GLY A 349 37.76 9.72 -61.29
CA GLY A 349 37.75 11.03 -60.62
C GLY A 349 37.27 12.18 -61.51
N ILE A 350 37.78 13.39 -61.18
CA ILE A 350 37.53 14.73 -61.73
C ILE A 350 36.37 15.45 -60.98
N GLY A 351 36.49 16.67 -60.45
CA GLY A 351 37.57 17.65 -60.41
C GLY A 351 37.03 19.00 -59.87
N THR A 352 37.83 19.67 -59.03
CA THR A 352 38.09 21.13 -58.92
C THR A 352 36.96 22.19 -58.90
N GLY A 353 37.09 23.12 -57.93
CA GLY A 353 36.60 24.52 -58.00
C GLY A 353 36.17 25.05 -56.63
N ILE A 354 37.07 25.47 -55.73
CA ILE A 354 37.62 26.83 -55.57
C ILE A 354 36.60 27.95 -55.85
N GLY A 355 36.25 28.68 -54.78
CA GLY A 355 35.51 29.94 -54.87
C GLY A 355 35.21 30.52 -53.48
N GLY A 356 36.23 31.07 -52.82
CA GLY A 356 36.06 31.86 -51.59
C GLY A 356 35.74 33.33 -51.88
N SER A 357 35.06 33.98 -50.94
CA SER A 357 35.15 35.42 -50.56
C SER A 357 33.85 35.81 -49.85
N LYS A 358 33.87 36.03 -48.53
CA LYS A 358 34.23 37.26 -47.80
C LYS A 358 33.00 38.12 -47.44
N SER A 359 32.74 38.17 -46.14
CA SER A 359 32.50 39.34 -45.30
C SER A 359 31.41 40.36 -45.67
N ARG A 360 30.52 40.63 -44.71
CA ARG A 360 30.34 41.97 -44.11
C ARG A 360 29.47 41.87 -42.85
N GLY A 361 29.95 42.44 -41.75
CA GLY A 361 29.17 42.66 -40.55
C GLY A 361 28.46 44.02 -40.55
N VAL A 362 28.10 44.45 -39.33
CA VAL A 362 27.46 45.73 -38.94
C VAL A 362 25.91 45.63 -39.03
N LYS A 363 25.07 45.94 -38.03
CA LYS A 363 25.12 46.95 -36.96
C LYS A 363 24.15 46.58 -35.81
N ARG A 364 24.51 46.97 -34.58
CA ARG A 364 23.62 47.13 -33.41
C ARG A 364 23.03 48.55 -33.43
N GLU A 365 21.76 48.66 -33.08
CA GLU A 365 21.02 49.83 -32.56
C GLU A 365 19.66 49.27 -32.10
N ARG A 366 19.03 49.64 -30.99
CA ARG A 366 19.36 50.48 -29.83
C ARG A 366 18.40 50.06 -28.72
#